data_AF-A0A0F4IV69-F1
#
_entry.id   AF-A0A0F4IV69-F1
#
_cell.length_a   1.000
_cell.length_b   1.000
_cell.length_c   1.000
_cell.angle_alpha   90.00
_cell.angle_beta   90.00
_cell.angle_gamma   90.00
#
_symmetry.space_group_name_H-M   'P 1'
#
loop_
_entity.id
_entity.type
_entity.pdbx_description
1 polymer ?
#
loop_
_entity_poly.entity_id
_entity_poly.type
_entity_poly.pdbx_seq_one_letter_code
_entity_poly.pdbx_strand_id
1 'polypeptide(L)'
;MSTETSTETTGTGTRTASSELLAAGAVLPADTADAGPGAVPLTARTYRHPALGDERVVVRLAAAELGAAEDLAAGFLGLVPDGEPAVVGLGRRQALGFPEWVLVHHPEDGHHALALVPELDRLARQAKTKPKAALDACTEISERLAASLPHFLPVFLEQAARVFLAVENTTYAAQLFGRARAAEARYGLAVDEDRLDAVFLEFALAGALPVKVLTGYGKELAQRVSPAEAFTRFRRLCVRRTAGGLAPSAQATTELRRLARAAGLTGNLPEQEYLA
;
A
#
# COMPACT_ATOMS: atom_id res chain seq x y z
N MET A 1 0.48 -19.47 53.99
CA MET A 1 1.45 -18.65 53.25
C MET A 1 2.12 -19.57 52.22
N SER A 2 1.49 -19.74 51.06
CA SER A 2 2.01 -20.52 49.95
C SER A 2 1.56 -19.78 48.69
N THR A 3 2.49 -19.02 48.14
CA THR A 3 2.37 -18.27 46.90
C THR A 3 2.65 -19.23 45.74
N GLU A 4 1.62 -19.60 44.99
CA GLU A 4 1.79 -20.19 43.65
C GLU A 4 1.88 -19.05 42.64
N THR A 5 3.10 -18.80 42.18
CA THR A 5 3.41 -17.88 41.11
C THR A 5 2.92 -18.48 39.78
N SER A 6 1.74 -18.06 39.34
CA SER A 6 1.28 -18.27 37.97
C SER A 6 2.14 -17.42 37.03
N THR A 7 2.97 -18.07 36.23
CA THR A 7 3.77 -17.39 35.20
C THR A 7 2.92 -17.30 33.94
N GLU A 8 2.21 -16.19 33.80
CA GLU A 8 1.43 -15.84 32.62
C GLU A 8 2.40 -15.51 31.47
N THR A 9 2.57 -16.44 30.54
CA THR A 9 3.32 -16.23 29.30
C THR A 9 2.42 -15.46 28.34
N THR A 10 2.50 -14.14 28.34
CA THR A 10 1.79 -13.31 27.34
C THR A 10 2.46 -13.48 25.98
N GLY A 11 1.73 -14.15 25.07
CA GLY A 11 2.19 -14.49 23.72
C GLY A 11 2.61 -13.28 22.91
N THR A 12 3.88 -13.25 22.53
CA THR A 12 4.37 -12.37 21.48
C THR A 12 3.87 -12.93 20.16
N GLY A 13 3.04 -12.17 19.42
CA GLY A 13 2.50 -12.57 18.12
C GLY A 13 3.63 -12.98 17.17
N THR A 14 3.76 -14.29 16.96
CA THR A 14 4.81 -14.85 16.12
C THR A 14 4.40 -14.64 14.67
N ARG A 15 5.19 -13.89 13.89
CA ARG A 15 4.98 -13.82 12.43
C ARG A 15 5.06 -15.24 11.88
N THR A 16 4.02 -15.70 11.20
CA THR A 16 4.05 -16.98 10.50
C THR A 16 5.10 -16.91 9.39
N ALA A 17 5.87 -17.98 9.17
CA ALA A 17 6.85 -18.07 8.08
C ALA A 17 6.26 -17.64 6.73
N SER A 18 4.99 -17.99 6.45
CA SER A 18 4.25 -17.58 5.25
C SER A 18 4.13 -16.05 5.09
N SER A 19 3.91 -15.31 6.18
CA SER A 19 3.83 -13.84 6.13
C SER A 19 5.18 -13.20 5.85
N GLU A 20 6.27 -13.79 6.34
CA GLU A 20 7.64 -13.31 6.08
C GLU A 20 8.03 -13.57 4.62
N LEU A 21 7.68 -14.75 4.10
CA LEU A 21 7.88 -15.11 2.70
C LEU A 21 7.12 -14.16 1.76
N LEU A 22 5.85 -13.84 2.05
CA LEU A 22 5.09 -12.86 1.27
C LEU A 22 5.71 -11.46 1.33
N ALA A 23 6.21 -11.04 2.49
CA ALA A 23 6.90 -9.76 2.63
C ALA A 23 8.20 -9.71 1.80
N ALA A 24 8.88 -10.86 1.66
CA ALA A 24 10.05 -11.04 0.81
C ALA A 24 9.72 -11.22 -0.68
N GLY A 25 8.43 -11.20 -1.07
CA GLY A 25 7.99 -11.31 -2.46
C GLY A 25 7.75 -12.73 -2.95
N ALA A 26 7.65 -13.72 -2.06
CA ALA A 26 7.30 -15.09 -2.45
C ALA A 26 5.87 -15.17 -3.00
N VAL A 27 5.65 -16.14 -3.90
CA VAL A 27 4.32 -16.62 -4.27
C VAL A 27 4.07 -17.90 -3.48
N LEU A 28 3.09 -17.88 -2.57
CA LEU A 28 2.74 -19.06 -1.79
C LEU A 28 1.82 -19.99 -2.59
N PRO A 29 1.79 -21.30 -2.30
CA PRO A 29 0.77 -22.20 -2.82
C PRO A 29 -0.65 -21.67 -2.56
N ALA A 30 -1.54 -21.86 -3.54
CA ALA A 30 -2.91 -21.32 -3.50
C ALA A 30 -3.75 -21.80 -2.31
N ASP A 31 -3.40 -22.95 -1.75
CA ASP A 31 -4.04 -23.65 -0.63
C ASP A 31 -3.38 -23.40 0.74
N THR A 32 -2.46 -22.42 0.83
CA THR A 32 -1.78 -22.10 2.09
C THR A 32 -2.77 -21.55 3.13
N ALA A 33 -3.13 -22.37 4.13
CA ALA A 33 -4.14 -22.04 5.14
C ALA A 33 -3.77 -20.83 6.03
N ASP A 34 -2.49 -20.67 6.37
CA ASP A 34 -2.00 -19.62 7.30
C ASP A 34 -1.32 -18.44 6.58
N ALA A 35 -1.71 -18.15 5.33
CA ALA A 35 -1.11 -17.08 4.53
C ALA A 35 -1.45 -15.66 5.07
N GLY A 36 -2.48 -15.55 5.91
CA GLY A 36 -2.90 -14.31 6.56
C GLY A 36 -3.69 -13.36 5.63
N PRO A 37 -4.28 -12.29 6.19
CA PRO A 37 -5.19 -11.38 5.46
C PRO A 37 -4.51 -10.48 4.41
N GLY A 38 -3.18 -10.56 4.30
CA GLY A 38 -2.39 -9.90 3.27
C GLY A 38 -2.17 -10.77 2.02
N ALA A 39 -2.50 -12.06 2.09
CA ALA A 39 -2.39 -12.99 0.98
C ALA A 39 -3.65 -12.94 0.11
N VAL A 40 -3.49 -12.65 -1.17
CA VAL A 40 -4.58 -12.61 -2.15
C VAL A 40 -4.22 -13.45 -3.38
N PRO A 41 -5.21 -13.99 -4.11
CA PRO A 41 -4.94 -14.72 -5.35
C PRO A 41 -4.10 -13.88 -6.31
N LEU A 42 -2.97 -14.42 -6.74
CA LEU A 42 -2.09 -13.86 -7.75
C LEU A 42 -2.38 -14.56 -9.08
N THR A 43 -2.61 -13.77 -10.13
CA THR A 43 -2.91 -14.26 -11.47
C THR A 43 -1.75 -13.98 -12.42
N ALA A 44 -1.42 -14.96 -13.26
CA ALA A 44 -0.62 -14.77 -14.45
C ALA A 44 -1.53 -14.32 -15.59
N ARG A 45 -1.22 -13.15 -16.16
CA ARG A 45 -1.93 -12.55 -17.29
C ARG A 45 -0.99 -12.54 -18.49
N THR A 46 -1.40 -13.18 -19.57
CA THR A 46 -0.59 -13.38 -20.77
C THR A 46 -1.02 -12.39 -21.83
N TYR A 47 -0.05 -11.76 -22.51
CA TYR A 47 -0.30 -10.79 -23.57
C TYR A 47 0.58 -11.03 -24.79
N ARG A 48 0.05 -10.69 -25.96
CA ARG A 48 0.77 -10.61 -27.24
C ARG A 48 1.03 -9.16 -27.64
N HIS A 49 2.12 -8.95 -28.37
CA HIS A 49 2.42 -7.66 -28.99
C HIS A 49 3.06 -7.90 -30.37
N PRO A 50 2.63 -7.19 -31.43
CA PRO A 50 3.16 -7.41 -32.79
C PRO A 50 4.69 -7.31 -32.90
N ALA A 51 5.32 -6.39 -32.15
CA ALA A 51 6.78 -6.23 -32.13
C ALA A 51 7.55 -7.42 -31.51
N LEU A 52 6.87 -8.34 -30.81
CA LEU A 52 7.48 -9.53 -30.22
C LEU A 52 7.44 -10.74 -31.17
N GLY A 53 6.63 -10.68 -32.24
CA GLY A 53 6.30 -11.81 -33.11
C GLY A 53 5.35 -12.81 -32.46
N ASP A 54 5.05 -13.91 -33.16
CA ASP A 54 4.00 -14.86 -32.74
C ASP A 54 4.45 -15.87 -31.67
N GLU A 55 5.76 -16.06 -31.49
CA GLU A 55 6.31 -17.06 -30.58
C GLU A 55 6.53 -16.55 -29.15
N ARG A 56 6.47 -15.23 -28.93
CA ARG A 56 6.78 -14.61 -27.64
C ARG A 56 5.55 -13.94 -27.04
N VAL A 57 5.38 -14.17 -25.74
CA VAL A 57 4.33 -13.56 -24.94
C VAL A 57 4.94 -12.79 -23.78
N VAL A 58 4.24 -11.76 -23.30
CA VAL A 58 4.53 -11.08 -22.04
C VAL A 58 3.62 -11.67 -20.98
N VAL A 59 4.18 -12.08 -19.84
CA VAL A 59 3.40 -12.52 -18.69
C VAL A 59 3.58 -11.51 -17.57
N ARG A 60 2.48 -10.94 -17.07
CA ARG A 60 2.48 -10.08 -15.88
C ARG A 60 1.77 -10.79 -14.73
N LEU A 61 2.32 -10.65 -13.52
CA LEU A 61 1.70 -11.15 -12.30
C LEU A 61 0.94 -10.00 -11.64
N ALA A 62 -0.36 -10.17 -11.44
CA ALA A 62 -1.21 -9.18 -10.79
C ALA A 62 -2.14 -9.84 -9.77
N ALA A 63 -2.38 -9.15 -8.66
CA ALA A 63 -3.45 -9.55 -7.75
C ALA A 63 -4.76 -9.64 -8.53
N ALA A 64 -5.53 -10.72 -8.33
CA ALA A 64 -6.73 -10.98 -9.12
C ALA A 64 -7.71 -9.79 -9.09
N GLU A 65 -7.84 -9.14 -7.94
CA GLU A 65 -8.68 -7.95 -7.74
C GLU A 65 -8.23 -6.72 -8.56
N LEU A 66 -6.96 -6.64 -8.96
CA LEU A 66 -6.41 -5.58 -9.81
C LEU A 66 -6.28 -5.99 -11.29
N GLY A 67 -6.64 -7.23 -11.65
CA GLY A 67 -6.35 -7.78 -12.96
C GLY A 67 -6.94 -6.97 -14.14
N ALA A 68 -8.15 -6.45 -13.99
CA ALA A 68 -8.77 -5.62 -15.03
C ALA A 68 -8.04 -4.28 -15.22
N ALA A 69 -7.56 -3.67 -14.14
CA ALA A 69 -6.76 -2.45 -14.19
C ALA A 69 -5.39 -2.71 -14.84
N GLU A 70 -4.78 -3.86 -14.53
CA GLU A 70 -3.53 -4.30 -15.17
C GLU A 70 -3.68 -4.49 -16.68
N ASP A 71 -4.80 -5.08 -17.13
CA ASP A 71 -5.08 -5.26 -18.56
C ASP A 71 -5.25 -3.93 -19.28
N LEU A 72 -5.94 -2.97 -18.67
CA LEU A 72 -6.09 -1.62 -19.23
C LEU A 72 -4.73 -0.93 -19.36
N ALA A 73 -3.89 -1.01 -18.33
CA ALA A 73 -2.55 -0.46 -18.36
C ALA A 73 -1.66 -1.16 -19.41
N ALA A 74 -1.77 -2.48 -19.55
CA ALA A 74 -1.07 -3.25 -20.58
C ALA A 74 -1.54 -2.85 -22.00
N GLY A 75 -2.85 -2.67 -22.19
CA GLY A 75 -3.45 -2.23 -23.45
C GLY A 75 -2.92 -0.88 -23.93
N PHE A 76 -2.61 0.03 -23.01
CA PHE A 76 -1.95 1.30 -23.35
C PHE A 76 -0.58 1.11 -24.01
N LEU A 77 0.13 0.04 -23.68
CA LEU A 77 1.42 -0.35 -24.27
C LEU A 77 1.26 -1.18 -25.56
N GLY A 78 0.03 -1.32 -26.08
CA GLY A 78 -0.28 -2.14 -27.26
C GLY A 78 -0.32 -3.65 -26.97
N LEU A 79 -0.31 -4.06 -25.70
CA LEU A 79 -0.41 -5.46 -25.31
C LEU A 79 -1.86 -5.93 -25.39
N VAL A 80 -2.09 -7.06 -26.06
CA VAL A 80 -3.42 -7.67 -26.23
C VAL A 80 -3.50 -8.94 -25.39
N PRO A 81 -4.51 -9.10 -24.52
CA PRO A 81 -4.68 -10.33 -23.74
C PRO A 81 -4.71 -11.59 -24.61
N ASP A 82 -4.02 -12.64 -24.15
CA ASP A 82 -3.89 -13.94 -24.82
C ASP A 82 -4.34 -15.07 -23.87
N GLY A 83 -5.65 -15.24 -23.76
CA GLY A 83 -6.28 -16.25 -22.91
C GLY A 83 -6.77 -15.73 -21.55
N GLU A 84 -7.38 -16.62 -20.79
CA GLU A 84 -7.92 -16.31 -19.47
C GLU A 84 -6.82 -16.25 -18.39
N PRO A 85 -6.91 -15.32 -17.43
CA PRO A 85 -5.95 -15.25 -16.32
C PRO A 85 -5.93 -16.54 -15.49
N ALA A 86 -4.74 -17.07 -15.24
CA ALA A 86 -4.55 -18.28 -14.43
C ALA A 86 -4.07 -17.93 -13.02
N VAL A 87 -4.70 -18.48 -11.99
CA VAL A 87 -4.21 -18.33 -10.60
C VAL A 87 -2.93 -19.14 -10.44
N VAL A 88 -1.84 -18.48 -10.03
CA VAL A 88 -0.51 -19.09 -9.85
C VAL A 88 -0.13 -19.28 -8.38
N GLY A 89 -0.94 -18.75 -7.45
CA GLY A 89 -0.72 -18.87 -6.02
C GLY A 89 -1.30 -17.69 -5.24
N LEU A 90 -0.82 -17.49 -4.02
CA LEU A 90 -1.11 -16.32 -3.22
C LEU A 90 0.06 -15.35 -3.24
N GLY A 91 -0.22 -14.10 -3.54
CA GLY A 91 0.72 -12.99 -3.49
C GLY A 91 0.32 -11.97 -2.43
N ARG A 92 1.21 -11.01 -2.19
CA ARG A 92 0.91 -9.89 -1.29
C ARG A 92 -0.12 -8.97 -1.94
N ARG A 93 -1.16 -8.57 -1.20
CA ARG A 93 -2.08 -7.51 -1.63
C ARG A 93 -1.29 -6.22 -1.86
N GLN A 94 -1.42 -5.68 -3.07
CA GLN A 94 -0.84 -4.40 -3.48
C GLN A 94 -1.94 -3.50 -4.02
N ALA A 95 -1.76 -2.20 -3.88
CA ALA A 95 -2.60 -1.20 -4.52
C ALA A 95 -2.02 -0.85 -5.89
N LEU A 96 -2.86 -0.43 -6.83
CA LEU A 96 -2.40 0.01 -8.14
C LEU A 96 -1.43 1.19 -7.97
N GLY A 97 -0.24 1.00 -8.54
CA GLY A 97 0.90 1.89 -8.40
C GLY A 97 1.00 2.94 -9.51
N PHE A 98 2.07 3.72 -9.49
CA PHE A 98 2.45 4.52 -10.66
C PHE A 98 3.43 3.67 -11.49
N PRO A 99 3.33 3.65 -12.84
CA PRO A 99 2.44 4.47 -13.67
C PRO A 99 1.04 3.89 -13.90
N GLU A 100 0.77 2.63 -13.52
CA GLU A 100 -0.46 1.91 -13.90
C GLU A 100 -1.74 2.64 -13.50
N TRP A 101 -1.76 3.27 -12.32
CA TRP A 101 -2.90 4.05 -11.85
C TRP A 101 -3.20 5.22 -12.78
N VAL A 102 -2.16 5.91 -13.28
CA VAL A 102 -2.37 6.98 -14.28
C VAL A 102 -2.89 6.39 -15.58
N LEU A 103 -2.34 5.26 -16.05
CA LEU A 103 -2.79 4.64 -17.30
C LEU A 103 -4.27 4.21 -17.24
N VAL A 104 -4.76 3.86 -16.06
CA VAL A 104 -6.16 3.46 -15.84
C VAL A 104 -7.10 4.65 -15.64
N HIS A 105 -6.68 5.64 -14.85
CA HIS A 105 -7.56 6.74 -14.42
C HIS A 105 -7.42 8.03 -15.24
N HIS A 106 -6.27 8.24 -15.88
CA HIS A 106 -5.94 9.41 -16.70
C HIS A 106 -5.15 8.98 -17.96
N PRO A 107 -5.74 8.11 -18.81
CA PRO A 107 -5.04 7.58 -19.99
C PRO A 107 -4.55 8.68 -20.95
N GLU A 108 -5.21 9.83 -20.99
CA GLU A 108 -4.78 11.02 -21.75
C GLU A 108 -3.38 11.51 -21.37
N ASP A 109 -2.99 11.33 -20.11
CA ASP A 109 -1.71 11.72 -19.56
C ASP A 109 -0.72 10.54 -19.48
N GLY A 110 -1.08 9.37 -20.01
CA GLY A 110 -0.29 8.14 -19.88
C GLY A 110 1.13 8.25 -20.44
N HIS A 111 1.33 8.97 -21.54
CA HIS A 111 2.67 9.24 -22.08
C HIS A 111 3.54 10.05 -21.11
N HIS A 112 2.96 11.02 -20.40
CA HIS A 112 3.67 11.79 -19.38
C HIS A 112 4.05 10.92 -18.18
N ALA A 113 3.19 9.98 -17.78
CA ALA A 113 3.52 9.04 -16.72
C ALA A 113 4.66 8.08 -17.12
N LEU A 114 4.59 7.49 -18.31
CA LEU A 114 5.65 6.60 -18.79
C LEU A 114 7.00 7.32 -18.93
N ALA A 115 7.00 8.61 -19.27
CA ALA A 115 8.22 9.42 -19.34
C ALA A 115 8.94 9.57 -17.98
N LEU A 116 8.26 9.35 -16.85
CA LEU A 116 8.88 9.40 -15.51
C LEU A 116 9.49 8.06 -15.07
N VAL A 117 9.23 6.95 -15.76
CA VAL A 117 9.79 5.63 -15.39
C VAL A 117 11.33 5.63 -15.37
N PRO A 118 12.03 6.17 -16.38
CA PRO A 118 13.50 6.24 -16.34
C PRO A 118 14.05 7.10 -15.21
N GLU A 119 13.29 8.12 -14.77
CA GLU A 119 13.62 8.95 -13.62
C GLU A 119 13.50 8.14 -12.32
N LEU A 120 12.41 7.40 -12.13
CA LEU A 120 12.23 6.49 -10.99
C LEU A 120 13.32 5.42 -10.92
N ASP A 121 13.71 4.83 -12.06
CA ASP A 121 14.81 3.87 -12.12
C ASP A 121 16.14 4.50 -11.70
N ARG A 122 16.36 5.77 -12.06
CA ARG A 122 17.56 6.52 -11.63
C ARG A 122 17.53 6.76 -10.12
N LEU A 123 16.38 7.14 -9.57
CA LEU A 123 16.19 7.27 -8.12
C LEU A 123 16.50 5.94 -7.42
N ALA A 124 15.99 4.82 -7.92
CA ALA A 124 16.23 3.49 -7.36
C ALA A 124 17.71 3.10 -7.34
N ARG A 125 18.44 3.35 -8.43
CA ARG A 125 19.90 3.12 -8.48
C ARG A 125 20.68 3.97 -7.48
N GLN A 126 20.20 5.18 -7.17
CA GLN A 126 20.88 6.11 -6.27
C GLN A 126 20.45 5.98 -4.80
N ALA A 127 19.27 5.44 -4.52
CA ALA A 127 18.66 5.46 -3.19
C ALA A 127 19.57 4.89 -2.09
N LYS A 128 20.33 3.82 -2.38
CA LYS A 128 21.24 3.19 -1.41
C LYS A 128 22.54 3.99 -1.20
N THR A 129 23.14 4.50 -2.26
CA THR A 129 24.51 5.07 -2.22
C THR A 129 24.52 6.59 -2.09
N LYS A 130 23.47 7.26 -2.57
CA LYS A 130 23.30 8.71 -2.56
C LYS A 130 21.85 9.08 -2.17
N PRO A 131 21.36 8.64 -0.99
CA PRO A 131 19.96 8.79 -0.61
C PRO A 131 19.48 10.24 -0.62
N LYS A 132 20.31 11.18 -0.18
CA LYS A 132 19.95 12.61 -0.17
C LYS A 132 19.80 13.16 -1.59
N ALA A 133 20.71 12.82 -2.50
CA ALA A 133 20.62 13.26 -3.89
C ALA A 133 19.39 12.66 -4.60
N ALA A 134 19.06 11.39 -4.31
CA ALA A 134 17.83 10.77 -4.80
C ALA A 134 16.58 11.49 -4.25
N LEU A 135 16.56 11.85 -2.96
CA LEU A 135 15.44 12.60 -2.38
C LEU A 135 15.29 13.99 -3.00
N ASP A 136 16.40 14.66 -3.29
CA ASP A 136 16.40 15.99 -3.92
C ASP A 136 15.89 15.91 -5.36
N ALA A 137 16.35 14.94 -6.14
CA ALA A 137 15.83 14.69 -7.49
C ALA A 137 14.33 14.34 -7.48
N CYS A 138 13.88 13.53 -6.51
CA CYS A 138 12.45 13.25 -6.32
C CYS A 138 11.66 14.53 -6.00
N THR A 139 12.23 15.41 -5.18
CA THR A 139 11.60 16.70 -4.81
C THR A 139 11.46 17.58 -6.05
N GLU A 140 12.52 17.70 -6.85
CA GLU A 140 12.52 18.48 -8.09
C GLU A 140 11.48 17.96 -9.10
N ILE A 141 11.41 16.63 -9.31
CA ILE A 141 10.38 16.02 -10.16
C ILE A 141 8.97 16.37 -9.63
N SER A 142 8.77 16.27 -8.33
CA SER A 142 7.48 16.58 -7.69
C SER A 142 7.09 18.05 -7.86
N GLU A 143 8.04 18.98 -7.77
CA GLU A 143 7.80 20.40 -8.00
C GLU A 143 7.40 20.70 -9.46
N ARG A 144 8.02 20.01 -10.43
CA ARG A 144 7.59 20.12 -11.84
C ARG A 144 6.19 19.56 -12.05
N LEU A 145 5.89 18.40 -11.47
CA LEU A 145 4.55 17.80 -11.55
C LEU A 145 3.48 18.66 -10.89
N ALA A 146 3.80 19.28 -9.76
CA ALA A 146 2.89 20.19 -9.07
C ALA A 146 2.42 21.37 -9.94
N ALA A 147 3.22 21.78 -10.93
CA ALA A 147 2.88 22.88 -11.82
C ALA A 147 1.95 22.48 -12.99
N SER A 148 2.04 21.23 -13.48
CA SER A 148 1.35 20.79 -14.70
C SER A 148 0.38 19.61 -14.49
N LEU A 149 0.76 18.64 -13.66
CA LEU A 149 0.08 17.36 -13.47
C LEU A 149 -0.04 17.06 -11.97
N PRO A 150 -0.73 17.91 -11.17
CA PRO A 150 -0.80 17.74 -9.73
C PRO A 150 -1.45 16.41 -9.31
N HIS A 151 -2.33 15.85 -10.14
CA HIS A 151 -2.97 14.55 -9.92
C HIS A 151 -1.99 13.37 -9.99
N PHE A 152 -0.77 13.53 -10.53
CA PHE A 152 0.28 12.50 -10.46
C PHE A 152 0.94 12.42 -9.08
N LEU A 153 0.95 13.53 -8.34
CA LEU A 153 1.77 13.66 -7.13
C LEU A 153 1.55 12.54 -6.12
N PRO A 154 0.31 12.15 -5.76
CA PRO A 154 0.13 11.17 -4.70
C PRO A 154 0.73 9.81 -5.08
N VAL A 155 0.41 9.31 -6.28
CA VAL A 155 0.87 7.99 -6.74
C VAL A 155 2.36 7.98 -7.09
N PHE A 156 2.90 9.08 -7.63
CA PHE A 156 4.33 9.22 -7.91
C PHE A 156 5.15 9.25 -6.61
N LEU A 157 4.77 10.09 -5.65
CA LEU A 157 5.47 10.23 -4.37
C LEU A 157 5.43 8.93 -3.57
N GLU A 158 4.33 8.18 -3.62
CA GLU A 158 4.26 6.85 -3.01
C GLU A 158 5.20 5.85 -3.68
N GLN A 159 5.32 5.84 -5.01
CA GLN A 159 6.29 4.96 -5.68
C GLN A 159 7.73 5.36 -5.36
N ALA A 160 8.06 6.64 -5.35
CA ALA A 160 9.36 7.11 -4.91
C ALA A 160 9.62 6.75 -3.44
N ALA A 161 8.60 6.74 -2.59
CA ALA A 161 8.71 6.30 -1.21
C ALA A 161 8.98 4.78 -1.11
N ARG A 162 8.37 3.96 -1.97
CA ARG A 162 8.67 2.51 -2.08
C ARG A 162 10.12 2.24 -2.51
N VAL A 163 10.68 3.08 -3.37
CA VAL A 163 12.12 3.03 -3.72
C VAL A 163 13.00 3.18 -2.47
N PHE A 164 12.67 4.08 -1.54
CA PHE A 164 13.40 4.22 -0.28
C PHE A 164 13.14 3.07 0.70
N LEU A 165 11.92 2.52 0.73
CA LEU A 165 11.63 1.32 1.52
C LEU A 165 12.47 0.12 1.06
N ALA A 166 12.68 -0.06 -0.24
CA ALA A 166 13.48 -1.16 -0.79
C ALA A 166 14.96 -1.13 -0.35
N VAL A 167 15.45 0.02 0.12
CA VAL A 167 16.80 0.20 0.69
C VAL A 167 16.75 0.48 2.20
N GLU A 168 15.64 0.14 2.85
CA GLU A 168 15.40 0.26 4.30
C GLU A 168 15.49 1.68 4.86
N ASN A 169 15.37 2.70 3.99
CA ASN A 169 15.35 4.11 4.41
C ASN A 169 13.93 4.56 4.74
N THR A 170 13.44 4.11 5.89
CA THR A 170 12.08 4.41 6.37
C THR A 170 11.84 5.89 6.62
N THR A 171 12.88 6.65 6.97
CA THR A 171 12.79 8.11 7.19
C THR A 171 12.39 8.86 5.92
N TYR A 172 13.05 8.60 4.80
CA TYR A 172 12.71 9.28 3.53
C TYR A 172 11.43 8.73 2.92
N ALA A 173 11.15 7.44 3.10
CA ALA A 173 9.85 6.89 2.73
C ALA A 173 8.69 7.58 3.48
N ALA A 174 8.83 7.78 4.80
CA ALA A 174 7.84 8.50 5.61
C ALA A 174 7.64 9.95 5.14
N GLN A 175 8.72 10.63 4.80
CA GLN A 175 8.69 12.01 4.30
C GLN A 175 7.92 12.12 2.98
N LEU A 176 8.21 11.23 2.03
CA LEU A 176 7.55 11.23 0.73
C LEU A 176 6.08 10.81 0.83
N PHE A 177 5.76 9.83 1.69
CA PHE A 177 4.37 9.48 2.02
C PHE A 177 3.60 10.69 2.56
N GLY A 178 4.17 11.41 3.53
CA GLY A 178 3.54 12.62 4.08
C GLY A 178 3.33 13.71 3.02
N ARG A 179 4.29 13.85 2.09
CA ARG A 179 4.13 14.77 0.94
C ARG A 179 3.04 14.33 -0.03
N ALA A 180 2.83 13.03 -0.24
CA ALA A 180 1.74 12.50 -1.05
C ALA A 180 0.37 12.94 -0.48
N ARG A 181 0.17 12.73 0.82
CA ARG A 181 -1.05 13.16 1.54
C ARG A 181 -1.21 14.69 1.53
N ALA A 182 -0.11 15.42 1.73
CA ALA A 182 -0.14 16.88 1.67
C ALA A 182 -0.49 17.40 0.27
N ALA A 183 -0.10 16.70 -0.80
CA ALA A 183 -0.47 17.04 -2.17
C ALA A 183 -1.98 16.85 -2.40
N GLU A 184 -2.56 15.75 -1.95
CA GLU A 184 -4.01 15.53 -2.03
C GLU A 184 -4.78 16.68 -1.40
N ALA A 185 -4.41 17.07 -0.17
CA ALA A 185 -5.05 18.18 0.53
C ALA A 185 -4.81 19.53 -0.15
N ARG A 186 -3.57 19.81 -0.58
CA ARG A 186 -3.18 21.09 -1.19
C ARG A 186 -3.87 21.35 -2.52
N TYR A 187 -4.04 20.31 -3.33
CA TYR A 187 -4.59 20.42 -4.68
C TYR A 187 -6.06 19.96 -4.77
N GLY A 188 -6.68 19.60 -3.64
CA GLY A 188 -8.07 19.15 -3.60
C GLY A 188 -8.33 17.89 -4.43
N LEU A 189 -7.35 16.98 -4.46
CA LEU A 189 -7.43 15.77 -5.28
C LEU A 189 -8.42 14.77 -4.68
N ALA A 190 -9.14 14.05 -5.55
CA ALA A 190 -9.97 12.95 -5.12
C ALA A 190 -9.12 11.85 -4.46
N VAL A 191 -9.57 11.37 -3.31
CA VAL A 191 -8.90 10.30 -2.56
C VAL A 191 -9.70 9.02 -2.73
N ASP A 192 -9.07 8.00 -3.29
CA ASP A 192 -9.58 6.63 -3.26
C ASP A 192 -9.25 6.02 -1.89
N GLU A 193 -10.26 5.91 -1.01
CA GLU A 193 -10.07 5.46 0.36
C GLU A 193 -9.69 3.97 0.47
N ASP A 194 -10.14 3.11 -0.45
CA ASP A 194 -9.78 1.70 -0.43
C ASP A 194 -8.32 1.49 -0.83
N ARG A 195 -7.88 2.23 -1.86
CA ARG A 195 -6.47 2.31 -2.24
C ARG A 195 -5.64 2.88 -1.10
N LEU A 196 -6.08 3.99 -0.49
CA LEU A 196 -5.35 4.67 0.56
C LEU A 196 -5.20 3.80 1.81
N ASP A 197 -6.24 3.06 2.22
CA ASP A 197 -6.19 2.08 3.29
C ASP A 197 -5.09 1.02 3.07
N ALA A 198 -4.99 0.51 1.84
CA ALA A 198 -3.97 -0.47 1.48
C ALA A 198 -2.55 0.12 1.55
N VAL A 199 -2.35 1.35 1.09
CA VAL A 199 -1.06 2.04 1.12
C VAL A 199 -0.66 2.45 2.55
N PHE A 200 -1.59 2.89 3.40
CA PHE A 200 -1.32 3.11 4.82
C PHE A 200 -0.87 1.84 5.52
N LEU A 201 -1.55 0.71 5.28
CA LEU A 201 -1.14 -0.56 5.86
C LEU A 201 0.24 -0.99 5.36
N GLU A 202 0.51 -0.88 4.06
CA GLU A 202 1.80 -1.20 3.46
C GLU A 202 2.95 -0.46 4.15
N PHE A 203 2.85 0.86 4.25
CA PHE A 203 3.89 1.70 4.85
C PHE A 203 3.98 1.55 6.37
N ALA A 204 2.86 1.28 7.04
CA ALA A 204 2.85 0.96 8.46
C ALA A 204 3.65 -0.33 8.74
N LEU A 205 3.37 -1.40 7.99
CA LEU A 205 4.07 -2.68 8.13
C LEU A 205 5.56 -2.59 7.75
N ALA A 206 5.90 -1.68 6.82
CA ALA A 206 7.30 -1.38 6.49
C ALA A 206 8.01 -0.49 7.54
N GLY A 207 7.33 -0.10 8.63
CA GLY A 207 7.92 0.72 9.69
C GLY A 207 8.09 2.20 9.33
N ALA A 208 7.57 2.66 8.19
CA ALA A 208 7.69 4.05 7.75
C ALA A 208 6.61 4.98 8.31
N LEU A 209 5.54 4.45 8.91
CA LEU A 209 4.50 5.28 9.51
C LEU A 209 4.60 5.28 11.03
N PRO A 210 5.06 6.38 11.66
CA PRO A 210 4.95 6.50 13.11
C PRO A 210 3.47 6.58 13.50
N VAL A 211 3.16 6.18 14.74
CA VAL A 211 1.79 6.15 15.29
C VAL A 211 1.08 7.50 15.15
N LYS A 212 1.80 8.62 15.21
CA LYS A 212 1.25 9.96 15.00
C LYS A 212 0.65 10.14 13.60
N VAL A 213 1.28 9.58 12.56
CA VAL A 213 0.76 9.63 11.19
C VAL A 213 -0.49 8.76 11.07
N LEU A 214 -0.52 7.59 11.72
CA LEU A 214 -1.71 6.72 11.78
C LEU A 214 -2.90 7.43 12.45
N THR A 215 -2.69 8.05 13.61
CA THR A 215 -3.77 8.81 14.28
C THR A 215 -4.19 10.06 13.50
N GLY A 216 -3.29 10.65 12.71
CA GLY A 216 -3.60 11.66 11.71
C GLY A 216 -4.57 11.14 10.65
N TYR A 217 -4.34 9.94 10.12
CA TYR A 217 -5.24 9.30 9.16
C TYR A 217 -6.65 9.09 9.70
N GLY A 218 -6.79 8.65 10.96
CA GLY A 218 -8.11 8.55 11.60
C GLY A 218 -8.87 9.89 11.66
N LYS A 219 -8.14 11.00 11.85
CA LYS A 219 -8.72 12.35 11.80
C LYS A 219 -9.15 12.76 10.40
N GLU A 220 -8.34 12.45 9.40
CA GLU A 220 -8.65 12.74 8.00
C GLU A 220 -9.86 11.93 7.53
N LEU A 221 -9.96 10.64 7.89
CA LEU A 221 -11.14 9.81 7.62
C LEU A 221 -12.42 10.45 8.16
N ALA A 222 -12.39 10.94 9.40
CA ALA A 222 -13.55 11.61 10.01
C ALA A 222 -13.97 12.92 9.30
N GLN A 223 -13.10 13.49 8.46
CA GLN A 223 -13.40 14.67 7.65
C GLN A 223 -13.91 14.32 6.26
N ARG A 224 -13.56 13.13 5.73
CA ARG A 224 -13.85 12.73 4.34
C ARG A 224 -15.01 11.75 4.20
N VAL A 225 -15.27 10.90 5.19
CA VAL A 225 -16.30 9.85 5.13
C VAL A 225 -17.25 9.90 6.32
N SER A 226 -18.33 9.11 6.26
CA SER A 226 -19.30 9.02 7.36
C SER A 226 -18.64 8.51 8.66
N PRO A 227 -19.16 8.87 9.85
CA PRO A 227 -18.58 8.40 11.12
C PRO A 227 -18.48 6.88 11.24
N ALA A 228 -19.50 6.14 10.78
CA ALA A 228 -19.51 4.68 10.80
C ALA A 228 -18.44 4.08 9.87
N GLU A 229 -18.25 4.69 8.69
CA GLU A 229 -17.22 4.26 7.74
C GLU A 229 -15.81 4.57 8.25
N ALA A 230 -15.58 5.77 8.79
CA ALA A 230 -14.30 6.16 9.39
C ALA A 230 -13.88 5.19 10.50
N PHE A 231 -14.80 4.85 11.40
CA PHE A 231 -14.56 3.84 12.44
C PHE A 231 -14.21 2.47 11.84
N THR A 232 -14.98 1.99 10.87
CA THR A 232 -14.79 0.68 10.25
C THR A 232 -13.43 0.57 9.55
N ARG A 233 -13.06 1.59 8.76
CA ARG A 233 -11.78 1.66 8.04
C ARG A 233 -10.60 1.72 9.01
N PHE A 234 -10.65 2.63 9.99
CA PHE A 234 -9.57 2.78 10.96
C PHE A 234 -9.39 1.52 11.83
N ARG A 235 -10.49 0.89 12.27
CA ARG A 235 -10.45 -0.40 12.98
C ARG A 235 -9.77 -1.47 12.12
N ARG A 236 -10.19 -1.60 10.85
CA ARG A 236 -9.61 -2.57 9.89
C ARG A 236 -8.11 -2.36 9.73
N LEU A 237 -7.65 -1.12 9.59
CA LEU A 237 -6.22 -0.79 9.54
C LEU A 237 -5.50 -1.22 10.82
N CYS A 238 -6.04 -0.87 11.98
CA CYS A 238 -5.50 -1.21 13.30
C CYS A 238 -5.34 -2.72 13.50
N VAL A 239 -6.39 -3.51 13.22
CA VAL A 239 -6.37 -4.97 13.33
C VAL A 239 -5.34 -5.58 12.37
N ARG A 240 -5.34 -5.16 11.09
CA ARG A 240 -4.39 -5.70 10.09
C ARG A 240 -2.95 -5.33 10.41
N ARG A 241 -2.71 -4.16 11.02
CA ARG A 241 -1.39 -3.75 11.50
C ARG A 241 -0.89 -4.69 12.60
N THR A 242 -1.76 -5.04 13.55
CA THR A 242 -1.43 -5.98 14.64
C THR A 242 -1.25 -7.41 14.15
N ALA A 243 -2.12 -7.89 13.26
CA ALA A 243 -1.96 -9.18 12.59
C ALA A 243 -0.67 -9.26 11.77
N GLY A 244 -0.17 -8.13 11.25
CA GLY A 244 1.12 -8.04 10.57
C GLY A 244 2.34 -7.93 11.50
N GLY A 245 2.17 -8.14 12.81
CA GLY A 245 3.26 -8.24 13.78
C GLY A 245 3.65 -6.93 14.49
N LEU A 246 2.88 -5.85 14.31
CA LEU A 246 3.14 -4.59 15.02
C LEU A 246 2.29 -4.48 16.28
N ALA A 247 2.93 -4.18 17.42
CA ALA A 247 2.24 -4.04 18.69
C ALA A 247 1.08 -3.02 18.63
N PRO A 248 -0.06 -3.31 19.30
CA PRO A 248 -1.14 -2.35 19.49
C PRO A 248 -0.63 -1.05 20.12
N SER A 249 -1.11 0.09 19.63
CA SER A 249 -0.74 1.40 20.18
C SER A 249 -1.86 2.03 21.00
N ALA A 250 -1.55 2.49 22.22
CA ALA A 250 -2.49 3.22 23.07
C ALA A 250 -3.03 4.51 22.43
N GLN A 251 -2.22 5.19 21.60
CA GLN A 251 -2.68 6.38 20.86
C GLN A 251 -3.67 5.98 19.76
N ALA A 252 -3.41 4.88 19.05
CA ALA A 252 -4.35 4.34 18.07
C ALA A 252 -5.66 3.88 18.74
N THR A 253 -5.60 3.23 19.91
CA THR A 253 -6.79 2.87 20.71
C THR A 253 -7.59 4.10 21.11
N THR A 254 -6.91 5.19 21.48
CA THR A 254 -7.58 6.45 21.84
C THR A 254 -8.30 7.07 20.64
N GLU A 255 -7.67 7.05 19.48
CA GLU A 255 -8.28 7.52 18.23
C GLU A 255 -9.44 6.61 17.80
N LEU A 256 -9.30 5.29 17.91
CA LEU A 256 -10.36 4.32 17.62
C LEU A 256 -11.60 4.55 18.50
N ARG A 257 -11.40 4.80 19.81
CA ARG A 257 -12.49 5.17 20.73
C ARG A 257 -13.19 6.46 20.34
N ARG A 258 -12.42 7.46 19.87
CA ARG A 258 -12.98 8.73 19.39
C ARG A 258 -13.90 8.50 18.18
N LEU A 259 -13.45 7.71 17.21
CA LEU A 259 -14.22 7.38 16.01
C LEU A 259 -15.45 6.52 16.34
N ALA A 260 -15.33 5.54 17.25
CA ALA A 260 -16.45 4.72 17.70
C ALA A 260 -17.58 5.56 18.32
N ARG A 261 -17.22 6.53 19.17
CA ARG A 261 -18.19 7.46 19.76
C ARG A 261 -18.87 8.32 18.71
N ALA A 262 -18.12 8.82 17.72
CA ALA A 262 -18.69 9.58 16.60
C ALA A 262 -19.65 8.74 15.75
N ALA A 263 -19.42 7.42 15.66
CA ALA A 263 -20.30 6.46 15.01
C ALA A 263 -21.51 6.03 15.86
N GLY A 264 -21.69 6.58 17.07
CA GLY A 264 -22.77 6.21 17.97
C GLY A 264 -22.60 4.84 18.65
N LEU A 265 -21.41 4.24 18.57
CA LEU A 265 -21.10 2.98 19.23
C LEU A 265 -20.76 3.25 20.71
N THR A 266 -21.45 2.57 21.62
CA THR A 266 -21.24 2.67 23.07
C THR A 266 -20.66 1.36 23.63
N GLY A 267 -19.82 1.45 24.68
CA GLY A 267 -19.21 0.31 25.36
C GLY A 267 -17.77 -0.03 24.90
N ASN A 268 -17.23 -1.16 25.41
CA ASN A 268 -15.84 -1.60 25.21
C ASN A 268 -15.67 -2.65 24.09
N LEU A 269 -16.75 -3.03 23.39
CA LEU A 269 -16.73 -3.98 22.26
C LEU A 269 -15.67 -3.65 21.19
N PRO A 270 -15.45 -2.38 20.81
CA PRO A 270 -14.39 -2.00 19.86
C PRO A 270 -12.96 -2.25 20.35
N GLU A 271 -12.72 -2.27 21.68
CA GLU A 271 -11.40 -2.57 22.26
C GLU A 271 -11.13 -4.07 22.34
N GLN A 272 -12.15 -4.87 22.66
CA GLN A 272 -12.03 -6.33 22.76
C GLN A 272 -11.68 -6.98 21.42
N GLU A 273 -12.22 -6.47 20.32
CA GLU A 273 -11.87 -6.93 18.96
C GLU A 273 -10.53 -6.40 18.44
N TYR A 274 -9.99 -5.32 19.02
CA TYR A 274 -8.68 -4.79 18.64
C TYR A 274 -7.52 -5.50 19.36
N LEU A 275 -7.81 -6.11 20.51
CA LEU A 275 -6.85 -6.85 21.34
C LEU A 275 -6.91 -8.38 21.13
N ALA A 276 -7.94 -8.88 20.45
CA ALA A 276 -8.08 -10.29 20.04
C ALA A 276 -7.28 -10.59 18.78
#